data_AF-A0A257JGE4-F1
#
_entry.id   AF-A0A257JGE4-F1
#
_cell.length_a   1.000
_cell.length_b   1.000
_cell.length_c   1.000
_cell.angle_alpha   90.00
_cell.angle_beta   90.00
_cell.angle_gamma   90.00
#
_symmetry.space_group_name_H-M   'P 1'
#
loop_
_entity.id
_entity.type
_entity.pdbx_description
1 polymer ?
#
loop_
_entity_poly.entity_id
_entity_poly.type
_entity_poly.pdbx_seq_one_letter_code
_entity_poly.pdbx_strand_id
1 'polypeptide(L)'
;MLARNGAKPLATPEMDRMAYQNIIFDLDGTLIDSARITGTSLDRMLADRGVAEAADRAVIKAMDAVGGAAMIAAVLGQHTTDPAADLEEFRTIHRTIAVPGDLAFP
;
A
#
# COMPACT_ATOMS: atom_id res chain seq x y z
N MET A 1 -3.49 -67.68 -8.92
CA MET A 1 -2.72 -66.44 -9.15
C MET A 1 -3.71 -65.38 -9.58
N LEU A 2 -4.24 -64.58 -8.65
CA LEU A 2 -5.22 -63.52 -8.90
C LEU A 2 -4.63 -62.21 -8.38
N ALA A 3 -4.41 -61.27 -9.29
CA ALA A 3 -3.75 -59.99 -9.03
C ALA A 3 -4.63 -59.08 -8.17
N ARG A 4 -4.01 -58.44 -7.18
CA ARG A 4 -4.60 -57.46 -6.27
C ARG A 4 -4.78 -56.12 -7.02
N ASN A 5 -6.02 -55.67 -7.22
CA ASN A 5 -6.30 -54.30 -7.64
C ASN A 5 -6.19 -53.36 -6.44
N GLY A 6 -4.99 -52.81 -6.24
CA GLY A 6 -4.77 -51.69 -5.31
C GLY A 6 -5.17 -50.38 -5.97
N ALA A 7 -6.37 -49.87 -5.65
CA ALA A 7 -6.72 -48.50 -5.97
C ALA A 7 -5.89 -47.56 -5.08
N LYS A 8 -4.94 -46.84 -5.69
CA LYS A 8 -4.23 -45.72 -5.05
C LYS A 8 -5.24 -44.57 -4.86
N PRO A 9 -5.40 -43.99 -3.66
CA PRO A 9 -6.26 -42.82 -3.51
C PRO A 9 -5.69 -41.69 -4.37
N LEU A 10 -6.57 -41.05 -5.16
CA LEU A 10 -6.25 -39.83 -5.88
C LEU A 10 -5.90 -38.77 -4.83
N ALA A 11 -4.63 -38.35 -4.81
CA ALA A 11 -4.22 -37.18 -4.07
C ALA A 11 -5.02 -35.99 -4.60
N THR A 12 -5.83 -35.38 -3.76
CA THR A 12 -6.41 -34.05 -4.04
C THR A 12 -5.26 -33.09 -4.28
N PRO A 13 -5.29 -32.29 -5.37
CA PRO A 13 -4.34 -31.22 -5.52
C PRO A 13 -4.70 -30.18 -4.45
N GLU A 14 -3.87 -30.10 -3.41
CA GLU A 14 -3.81 -28.93 -2.54
C GLU A 14 -3.27 -27.80 -3.41
N MET A 15 -4.18 -27.15 -4.15
CA MET A 15 -3.89 -25.87 -4.75
C MET A 15 -3.62 -24.93 -3.59
N ASP A 16 -2.35 -24.69 -3.32
CA ASP A 16 -1.87 -23.66 -2.41
C ASP A 16 -2.58 -22.37 -2.81
N ARG A 17 -3.65 -22.05 -2.06
CA ARG A 17 -4.46 -20.87 -2.28
C ARG A 17 -3.56 -19.73 -1.85
N MET A 18 -2.82 -19.19 -2.80
CA MET A 18 -2.13 -17.92 -2.67
C MET A 18 -3.19 -16.92 -2.23
N ALA A 19 -3.23 -16.65 -0.92
CA ALA A 19 -4.25 -15.83 -0.29
C ALA A 19 -3.89 -14.39 -0.59
N TYR A 20 -4.29 -13.93 -1.77
CA TYR A 20 -4.32 -12.51 -2.07
C TYR A 20 -5.34 -11.87 -1.13
N GLN A 21 -4.86 -11.29 -0.04
CA GLN A 21 -5.72 -10.68 0.96
C GLN A 21 -6.44 -9.44 0.41
N ASN A 22 -5.86 -8.71 -0.55
CA ASN A 22 -6.52 -7.67 -1.33
C ASN A 22 -5.74 -7.41 -2.63
N ILE A 23 -6.44 -7.24 -3.75
CA ILE A 23 -5.90 -6.66 -4.99
C ILE A 23 -6.75 -5.43 -5.29
N ILE A 24 -6.13 -4.25 -5.29
CA ILE A 24 -6.78 -2.98 -5.65
C ILE A 24 -6.28 -2.61 -7.05
N PHE A 25 -7.20 -2.51 -8.00
CA PHE A 25 -6.92 -1.98 -9.33
C PHE A 25 -7.53 -0.59 -9.44
N ASP A 26 -6.67 0.42 -9.63
CA ASP A 26 -7.09 1.72 -10.15
C ASP A 26 -7.11 1.61 -11.69
N LEU A 27 -8.26 1.85 -12.31
CA LEU A 27 -8.48 1.61 -13.73
C LEU A 27 -8.75 2.89 -14.53
N ASP A 28 -8.97 4.03 -13.88
CA ASP A 28 -9.31 5.29 -14.54
C ASP A 28 -8.43 6.48 -14.11
N GLY A 29 -7.43 6.27 -13.25
CA GLY A 29 -6.53 7.32 -12.81
C GLY A 29 -7.19 8.29 -11.83
N THR A 30 -8.24 7.83 -11.15
CA THR A 30 -9.01 8.61 -10.17
C THR A 30 -8.50 8.42 -8.74
N LEU A 31 -7.23 8.07 -8.57
CA LEU A 31 -6.44 8.32 -7.36
C LEU A 31 -6.27 9.83 -7.06
N ILE A 32 -7.23 10.67 -7.47
CA ILE A 32 -7.35 12.09 -7.14
C ILE A 32 -7.37 12.28 -5.61
N ASP A 33 -7.94 11.32 -4.88
CA ASP A 33 -8.05 11.38 -3.42
C ASP A 33 -6.99 10.59 -2.65
N SER A 34 -6.23 9.69 -3.30
CA SER A 34 -5.08 9.07 -2.63
C SER A 34 -4.02 10.12 -2.33
N ALA A 35 -3.76 11.05 -3.25
CA ALA A 35 -2.80 12.12 -3.01
C ALA A 35 -3.18 13.00 -1.81
N ARG A 36 -4.49 13.18 -1.57
CA ARG A 36 -4.99 13.88 -0.39
C ARG A 36 -4.72 13.09 0.88
N ILE A 37 -5.17 11.84 0.96
CA ILE A 37 -5.04 11.00 2.16
C ILE A 37 -3.57 10.68 2.44
N THR A 38 -2.83 10.24 1.43
CA THR A 38 -1.39 10.00 1.47
C THR A 38 -0.65 11.25 1.93
N GLY A 39 -0.98 12.41 1.35
CA GLY A 39 -0.38 13.67 1.76
C GLY A 39 -0.65 14.02 3.21
N THR A 40 -1.86 13.77 3.73
CA THR A 40 -2.17 14.01 5.15
C THR A 40 -1.33 13.11 6.07
N SER A 41 -1.09 11.85 5.71
CA SER A 41 -0.19 10.97 6.47
C SER A 41 1.25 11.50 6.46
N LEU A 42 1.72 11.98 5.30
CA LEU A 42 3.08 12.50 5.16
C LEU A 42 3.27 13.85 5.86
N ASP A 43 2.25 14.72 5.86
CA ASP A 43 2.25 15.96 6.64
C ASP A 43 2.34 15.69 8.14
N ARG A 44 1.77 14.57 8.62
CA ARG A 44 1.91 14.17 10.01
C ARG A 44 3.34 13.76 10.34
N MET A 45 3.98 12.99 9.46
CA MET A 45 5.38 12.55 9.61
C MET A 45 6.35 13.75 9.59
N LEU A 46 6.34 14.53 8.50
CA LEU A 46 6.19 15.98 8.56
C LEU A 46 6.48 16.72 9.88
N ALA A 47 5.36 17.04 10.52
CA ALA A 47 5.25 17.77 11.77
C ALA A 47 5.90 17.03 12.94
N ASP A 48 5.80 15.70 13.01
CA ASP A 48 6.44 14.90 14.07
C ASP A 48 7.98 14.97 14.00
N ARG A 49 8.53 15.28 12.82
CA ARG A 49 9.96 15.57 12.58
C ARG A 49 10.32 17.05 12.78
N GLY A 50 9.37 17.90 13.16
CA GLY A 50 9.57 19.35 13.33
C GLY A 50 9.69 20.11 12.01
N VAL A 51 9.28 19.53 10.88
CA VAL A 51 9.29 20.18 9.57
C VAL A 51 7.96 20.91 9.36
N ALA A 52 8.04 22.20 9.02
CA ALA A 52 6.86 23.06 8.83
C ALA A 52 6.26 22.98 7.41
N GLU A 53 7.01 22.42 6.46
CA GLU A 53 6.61 22.27 5.07
C GLU A 53 5.63 21.10 4.92
N ALA A 54 4.61 21.28 4.08
CA ALA A 54 3.67 20.23 3.73
C ALA A 54 4.22 19.35 2.61
N ALA A 55 3.82 18.08 2.60
CA ALA A 55 4.15 17.13 1.56
C ALA A 55 3.60 17.57 0.20
N ASP A 56 4.44 17.57 -0.84
CA ASP A 56 4.03 18.01 -2.17
C ASP A 56 3.06 17.02 -2.82
N ARG A 57 1.82 17.47 -3.02
CA ARG A 57 0.75 16.68 -3.63
C ARG A 57 0.99 16.39 -5.11
N ALA A 58 1.68 17.27 -5.83
CA ALA A 58 2.02 17.04 -7.22
C ALA A 58 3.06 15.92 -7.35
N VAL A 59 4.05 15.89 -6.44
CA VAL A 59 5.04 14.81 -6.36
C VAL A 59 4.36 13.48 -6.00
N ILE A 60 3.46 13.48 -5.01
CA ILE A 60 2.71 12.27 -4.63
C ILE A 60 1.96 11.69 -5.83
N LYS A 61 1.23 12.52 -6.58
CA LYS A 61 0.51 12.10 -7.79
C LYS A 61 1.43 11.53 -8.88
N ALA A 62 2.61 12.11 -9.06
CA ALA A 62 3.56 11.63 -10.05
C ALA A 62 4.15 10.24 -9.68
N MET A 63 4.10 9.86 -8.40
CA MET A 63 4.70 8.65 -7.86
C MET A 63 3.71 7.48 -7.69
N ASP A 64 2.44 7.68 -8.04
CA ASP A 64 1.31 6.78 -7.76
C ASP A 64 1.48 5.35 -8.34
N ALA A 65 2.31 5.19 -9.36
CA ALA A 65 2.63 3.90 -9.99
C ALA A 65 4.08 3.42 -9.79
N VAL A 66 4.91 4.16 -9.03
CA VAL A 66 6.35 3.90 -8.91
C VAL A 66 6.68 3.00 -7.70
N GLY A 67 5.76 2.91 -6.74
CA GLY A 67 5.87 2.08 -5.54
C GLY A 67 6.14 2.87 -4.26
N GLY A 68 5.66 2.34 -3.13
CA GLY A 68 5.58 3.08 -1.86
C GLY A 68 6.91 3.62 -1.34
N ALA A 69 7.98 2.83 -1.31
CA ALA A 69 9.27 3.28 -0.77
C ALA A 69 9.90 4.38 -1.63
N ALA A 70 9.75 4.30 -2.96
CA ALA A 70 10.21 5.33 -3.87
C ALA A 70 9.43 6.64 -3.69
N MET A 71 8.11 6.55 -3.49
CA MET A 71 7.26 7.70 -3.16
C MET A 71 7.70 8.36 -1.85
N ILE A 72 7.91 7.58 -0.79
CA ILE A 72 8.39 8.08 0.51
C ILE A 72 9.72 8.82 0.36
N ALA A 73 10.68 8.22 -0.36
CA ALA A 73 11.97 8.86 -0.63
C ALA A 73 11.83 10.19 -1.39
N ALA A 74 11.00 10.23 -2.42
CA ALA A 74 10.78 11.42 -3.24
C ALA A 74 10.11 12.55 -2.46
N VAL A 75 9.14 12.23 -1.59
CA VAL A 75 8.33 13.22 -0.89
C VAL A 75 9.01 13.72 0.39
N LEU A 76 9.63 12.83 1.17
CA LEU A 76 10.34 13.22 2.40
C LEU A 76 11.74 13.79 2.11
N GLY A 77 12.31 13.48 0.94
CA GLY A 77 13.59 14.05 0.49
C GLY A 77 14.70 13.88 1.52
N GLN A 78 15.30 14.99 1.94
CA GLN A 78 16.38 14.99 2.94
C GLN A 78 15.95 14.58 4.36
N HIS A 79 14.64 14.48 4.62
CA HIS A 79 14.08 14.18 5.94
C HIS A 79 13.88 12.68 6.18
N THR A 80 14.22 11.82 5.21
CA THR A 80 14.24 10.37 5.37
C THR A 80 15.67 9.83 5.31
N THR A 81 15.99 8.90 6.21
CA THR A 81 17.25 8.15 6.20
C THR A 81 17.05 6.67 5.86
N ASP A 82 15.82 6.17 6.03
CA ASP A 82 15.40 4.82 5.65
C ASP A 82 13.96 4.86 5.11
N PRO A 83 13.79 4.97 3.77
CA PRO A 83 12.47 5.03 3.15
C PRO A 83 11.62 3.76 3.36
N ALA A 84 12.23 2.62 3.67
CA ALA A 84 11.49 1.39 3.92
C ALA A 84 10.88 1.39 5.33
N ALA A 85 11.64 1.83 6.34
CA ALA A 85 11.11 2.04 7.69
C ALA A 85 10.02 3.12 7.70
N ASP A 86 10.23 4.22 6.99
CA ASP A 86 9.26 5.31 6.85
C ASP A 86 7.97 4.85 6.16
N LEU A 87 8.05 3.89 5.23
CA LEU A 87 6.86 3.29 4.60
C LEU A 87 6.01 2.49 5.61
N GLU A 88 6.63 1.82 6.58
CA GLU A 88 5.90 1.10 7.63
C GLU A 88 5.25 2.07 8.64
N GLU A 89 5.94 3.17 8.96
CA GLU A 89 5.37 4.28 9.74
C GLU A 89 4.15 4.86 9.01
N PHE A 90 4.31 5.19 7.72
CA PHE A 90 3.22 5.65 6.87
C PHE A 90 2.02 4.71 6.91
N ARG A 91 2.21 3.39 6.74
CA ARG A 91 1.12 2.40 6.79
C ARG A 91 0.42 2.36 8.14
N THR A 92 1.13 2.63 9.23
CA THR A 92 0.56 2.70 10.58
C THR A 92 -0.30 3.93 10.75
N ILE A 93 0.17 5.10 10.29
CA ILE A 93 -0.58 6.37 10.34
C ILE A 93 -1.78 6.32 9.38
N HIS A 94 -1.59 5.85 8.16
CA HIS A 94 -2.63 5.81 7.13
C HIS A 94 -3.86 5.02 7.57
N ARG A 95 -3.67 3.95 8.35
CA ARG A 95 -4.78 3.14 8.92
C ARG A 95 -5.65 3.89 9.93
N THR A 96 -5.18 5.02 10.46
CA THR A 96 -5.90 5.80 11.50
C THR A 96 -6.42 7.14 10.98
N ILE A 97 -6.07 7.53 9.75
CA ILE A 97 -6.60 8.76 9.15
C ILE A 97 -8.08 8.61 8.86
N ALA A 98 -8.85 9.63 9.24
CA ALA A 98 -10.26 9.72 8.89
C ALA A 98 -10.42 9.79 7.36
N VAL A 99 -11.19 8.85 6.82
CA VAL A 99 -11.62 8.87 5.42
C VAL A 99 -12.53 10.09 5.21
N PRO A 100 -12.22 11.00 4.28
CA PRO A 100 -13.08 12.13 3.99
C PRO A 100 -14.49 11.68 3.59
N GLY A 101 -15.52 12.31 4.18
CA GLY A 101 -16.91 11.91 3.97
C GLY A 101 -17.49 12.26 2.59
N ASP A 102 -16.73 13.01 1.77
CA ASP A 102 -17.05 13.37 0.39
C ASP A 102 -16.51 12.38 -0.64
N LEU A 103 -15.87 11.28 -0.22
CA LEU A 103 -15.37 10.26 -1.12
C LEU A 103 -16.51 9.40 -1.67
N ALA A 104 -16.43 9.13 -2.98
CA ALA A 104 -17.40 8.31 -3.70
C ALA A 104 -17.40 6.84 -3.25
N PHE A 105 -16.32 6.40 -2.59
CA PHE A 105 -16.16 5.05 -2.05
C PHE A 105 -15.49 5.11 -0.66
N PRO A 106 -16.00 4.35 0.33
CA PRO A 106 -15.50 4.36 1.70
C PRO A 106 -14.19 3.59 1.91
#